data_AF-A0ABD3CWI3-F1
#
_entry.id   AF-A0ABD3CWI3-F1
#
_cell.length_a   1.000
_cell.length_b   1.000
_cell.length_c   1.000
_cell.angle_alpha   90.00
_cell.angle_beta   90.00
_cell.angle_gamma   90.00
#
_symmetry.space_group_name_H-M   'P 1'
#
loop_
_entity.id
_entity.type
_entity.pdbx_description
1 polymer ?
#
loop_
_entity_poly.entity_id
_entity_poly.type
_entity_poly.pdbx_seq_one_letter_code
_entity_poly.pdbx_strand_id
1 'polypeptide(L)'
;MAVQLGDEAFAEKCRGKFVKAKAVFEEKLWNGSYFNYDSGSSSNSKSIQADQLAGQWYTAASGLPDLFAEFKIRSALEKVYDFNVMEVRGGRMGAVNGMHPSGKVDETCMQSREIWTGVTYGAAATMIHAGMKEQAFATAEGIFIACWSEEGFGWALSTNKSMLEAPNIDAMDRTRDTVNSLNDETGVKKKTANKARCFGNAVFHCSC
;
A
#
# COMPACT_ATOMS: atom_id res chain seq x y z
N MET A 1 30.99 -8.44 -0.48
CA MET A 1 31.07 -9.91 -0.48
C MET A 1 32.21 -10.45 -1.33
N ALA A 2 32.18 -10.40 -2.68
CA ALA A 2 33.25 -10.99 -3.52
C ALA A 2 34.67 -10.52 -3.15
N VAL A 3 34.86 -9.20 -2.95
CA VAL A 3 36.11 -8.61 -2.43
C VAL A 3 36.54 -9.21 -1.09
N GLN A 4 35.59 -9.44 -0.17
CA GLN A 4 35.90 -10.02 1.15
C GLN A 4 36.31 -11.49 1.07
N LEU A 5 35.91 -12.18 -0.01
CA LEU A 5 36.28 -13.58 -0.29
C LEU A 5 37.53 -13.70 -1.17
N GLY A 6 38.13 -12.58 -1.59
CA GLY A 6 39.29 -12.56 -2.49
C GLY A 6 38.99 -12.89 -3.95
N ASP A 7 37.71 -12.94 -4.35
CA ASP A 7 37.31 -13.16 -5.75
C ASP A 7 37.21 -11.82 -6.50
N GLU A 8 38.37 -11.29 -6.86
CA GLU A 8 38.48 -9.99 -7.55
C GLU A 8 37.86 -10.03 -8.95
N ALA A 9 37.97 -11.16 -9.66
CA ALA A 9 37.39 -11.32 -11.00
C ALA A 9 35.86 -11.20 -10.96
N PHE A 10 35.21 -11.84 -9.98
CA PHE A 10 33.77 -11.73 -9.80
C PHE A 10 33.37 -10.34 -9.27
N ALA A 11 34.17 -9.73 -8.38
CA ALA A 11 33.94 -8.37 -7.91
C ALA A 11 33.89 -7.36 -9.07
N GLU A 12 34.86 -7.39 -9.99
CA GLU A 12 34.88 -6.53 -11.17
C GLU A 12 33.71 -6.80 -12.11
N LYS A 13 33.35 -8.08 -12.31
CA LYS A 13 32.16 -8.45 -13.10
C LYS A 13 30.88 -7.85 -12.52
N CYS A 14 30.70 -7.93 -11.20
CA CYS A 14 29.56 -7.36 -10.49
C CYS A 14 29.56 -5.83 -10.59
N ARG A 15 30.70 -5.17 -10.37
CA ARG A 15 30.83 -3.71 -10.46
C ARG A 15 30.50 -3.21 -11.87
N GLY A 16 31.03 -3.87 -12.90
CA GLY A 16 30.76 -3.54 -14.30
C GLY A 16 29.28 -3.69 -14.68
N LYS A 17 28.60 -4.72 -14.16
CA LYS A 17 27.14 -4.87 -14.34
C LYS A 17 26.36 -3.79 -13.61
N PHE A 18 26.74 -3.48 -12.36
CA PHE A 18 26.08 -2.48 -11.55
C PHE A 18 26.10 -1.10 -12.20
N VAL A 19 27.26 -0.61 -12.64
CA VAL A 19 27.40 0.72 -13.25
C VAL A 19 26.51 0.84 -14.50
N LYS A 20 26.51 -0.18 -15.36
CA LYS A 20 25.68 -0.22 -16.57
C LYS A 20 24.19 -0.27 -16.23
N ALA A 21 23.79 -1.13 -15.30
CA ALA A 21 22.39 -1.31 -14.93
C ALA A 21 21.82 -0.05 -14.25
N LYS A 22 22.58 0.59 -13.37
CA LYS A 22 22.17 1.84 -12.69
C LYS A 22 21.88 2.94 -13.70
N ALA A 23 22.77 3.16 -14.67
CA ALA A 23 22.58 4.18 -15.70
C ALA A 23 21.29 3.94 -16.51
N VAL A 24 21.08 2.71 -16.99
CA VAL A 24 19.88 2.35 -17.76
C VAL A 24 18.60 2.44 -16.92
N PHE A 25 18.64 2.01 -15.65
CA PHE A 25 17.50 2.08 -14.76
C PHE A 25 17.06 3.53 -14.53
N GLU A 26 18.00 4.42 -14.21
CA GLU A 26 17.71 5.84 -14.02
C GLU A 26 17.22 6.49 -15.31
N GLU A 27 17.86 6.24 -16.45
CA GLU A 27 17.45 6.79 -17.75
C GLU A 27 16.01 6.40 -18.11
N LYS A 28 15.64 5.14 -17.89
CA LYS A 28 14.34 4.61 -18.31
C LYS A 28 13.20 4.94 -17.36
N LEU A 29 13.47 4.96 -16.06
CA LEU A 29 12.40 4.99 -15.05
C LEU A 29 12.28 6.32 -14.32
N TRP A 30 13.35 7.09 -14.17
CA TRP A 30 13.28 8.38 -13.49
C TRP A 30 12.50 9.39 -14.34
N ASN A 31 11.34 9.85 -13.85
CA ASN A 31 10.48 10.77 -14.60
C ASN A 31 10.62 12.24 -14.17
N GLY A 32 11.60 12.55 -13.31
CA GLY A 32 11.79 13.89 -12.74
C GLY A 32 11.22 14.06 -11.33
N SER A 33 10.39 13.12 -10.83
CA SER A 33 9.81 13.19 -9.49
C SER A 33 9.77 11.86 -8.74
N TYR A 34 9.58 10.74 -9.44
CA TYR A 34 9.66 9.38 -8.89
C TYR A 34 10.11 8.41 -9.99
N PHE A 35 10.23 7.12 -9.67
CA PHE A 35 10.53 6.08 -10.64
C PHE A 35 9.24 5.45 -11.16
N ASN A 36 9.04 5.48 -12.48
CA ASN A 36 7.95 4.77 -13.14
C ASN A 36 7.96 3.28 -12.78
N TYR A 37 6.78 2.65 -12.73
CA TYR A 37 6.63 1.23 -12.44
C TYR A 37 7.42 0.35 -13.39
N ASP A 38 7.33 0.65 -14.69
CA ASP A 38 8.11 -0.02 -15.73
C ASP A 38 8.43 0.95 -16.88
N SER A 39 9.19 0.47 -17.88
CA SER A 39 9.54 1.25 -19.07
C SER A 39 8.57 1.04 -20.24
N GLY A 40 7.38 0.52 -19.97
CA GLY A 40 6.34 0.29 -20.95
C GLY A 40 5.54 1.54 -21.30
N SER A 41 4.45 1.33 -22.04
CA SER A 41 3.53 2.38 -22.46
C SER A 41 2.09 2.11 -22.05
N SER A 42 1.87 1.17 -21.13
CA SER A 42 0.52 0.89 -20.61
C SER A 42 0.06 2.02 -19.69
N SER A 43 -1.24 2.04 -19.38
CA SER A 43 -1.82 3.04 -18.47
C SER A 43 -1.19 3.00 -17.07
N ASN A 44 -0.70 1.83 -16.62
CA ASN A 44 -0.06 1.64 -15.32
C ASN A 44 1.47 1.72 -15.34
N SER A 45 2.14 1.88 -16.50
CA SER A 45 3.59 2.06 -16.56
C SER A 45 4.07 3.26 -15.72
N LYS A 46 3.21 4.25 -15.51
CA LYS A 46 3.47 5.45 -14.68
C LYS A 46 2.90 5.37 -13.27
N SER A 47 2.33 4.25 -12.86
CA SER A 47 1.83 4.09 -11.49
C SER A 47 2.97 4.26 -10.48
N ILE A 48 2.68 4.95 -9.39
CA ILE A 48 3.55 5.12 -8.24
C ILE A 48 3.46 3.83 -7.44
N GLN A 49 4.53 3.03 -7.44
CA GLN A 49 4.60 1.85 -6.59
C GLN A 49 5.14 2.21 -5.21
N ALA A 50 4.51 1.68 -4.17
CA ALA A 50 4.95 1.85 -2.78
C ALA A 50 6.35 1.25 -2.52
N ASP A 51 6.72 0.21 -3.26
CA ASP A 51 7.99 -0.51 -3.14
C ASP A 51 9.03 -0.15 -4.21
N GLN A 52 8.83 0.94 -4.97
CA GLN A 52 9.73 1.34 -6.08
C GLN A 52 11.21 1.51 -5.66
N LEU A 53 11.47 1.70 -4.36
CA LEU A 53 12.80 1.83 -3.77
C LEU A 53 13.22 0.64 -2.89
N ALA A 54 12.64 -0.56 -3.06
CA ALA A 54 13.00 -1.74 -2.27
C ALA A 54 14.50 -2.10 -2.35
N GLY A 55 15.16 -1.87 -3.50
CA GLY A 55 16.60 -2.05 -3.62
C GLY A 55 17.41 -1.05 -2.77
N GLN A 56 16.95 0.21 -2.72
CA GLN A 56 17.56 1.28 -1.94
C GLN A 56 17.38 1.05 -0.44
N TRP A 57 16.22 0.52 -0.04
CA TRP A 57 16.01 0.02 1.32
C TRP A 57 17.04 -1.03 1.70
N TYR A 58 17.24 -2.02 0.83
CA TYR A 58 18.14 -3.13 1.12
C TYR A 58 19.60 -2.70 1.21
N THR A 59 20.04 -1.75 0.38
CA THR A 59 21.39 -1.18 0.50
C THR A 59 21.59 -0.45 1.82
N ALA A 60 20.62 0.40 2.21
CA ALA A 60 20.69 1.12 3.48
C ALA A 60 20.70 0.17 4.69
N ALA A 61 19.83 -0.85 4.70
CA ALA A 61 19.77 -1.87 5.75
C ALA A 61 21.05 -2.72 5.82
N SER A 62 21.77 -2.86 4.70
CA SER A 62 23.03 -3.61 4.62
C SER A 62 24.29 -2.76 4.88
N GLY A 63 24.14 -1.46 5.18
CA GLY A 63 25.26 -0.54 5.35
C GLY A 63 26.04 -0.28 4.06
N LEU A 64 25.40 -0.48 2.90
CA LEU A 64 25.97 -0.19 1.59
C LEU A 64 25.65 1.26 1.17
N PRO A 65 26.46 1.87 0.29
CA PRO A 65 26.16 3.19 -0.26
C PRO A 65 24.82 3.22 -1.01
N ASP A 66 24.22 4.41 -1.07
CA ASP A 66 22.97 4.63 -1.77
C ASP A 66 23.04 4.28 -3.26
N LEU A 67 21.95 3.69 -3.75
CA LEU A 67 21.77 3.39 -5.17
C LEU A 67 21.53 4.65 -5.98
N PHE A 68 20.85 5.65 -5.43
CA PHE A 68 20.44 6.86 -6.15
C PHE A 68 20.91 8.13 -5.44
N ALA A 69 20.87 9.26 -6.15
CA ALA A 69 21.13 10.55 -5.52
C ALA A 69 20.06 10.88 -4.47
N GLU A 70 20.46 11.52 -3.37
CA GLU A 70 19.60 11.83 -2.22
C GLU A 70 18.27 12.49 -2.64
N PHE A 71 18.32 13.47 -3.54
CA PHE A 71 17.11 14.16 -3.99
C PHE A 71 16.11 13.23 -4.71
N LYS A 72 16.60 12.21 -5.45
CA LYS A 72 15.72 11.23 -6.12
C LYS A 72 15.07 10.31 -5.11
N ILE A 73 15.83 9.88 -4.09
CA ILE A 73 15.33 9.05 -2.99
C ILE A 73 14.23 9.79 -2.25
N ARG A 74 14.52 11.01 -1.79
CA ARG A 74 13.57 11.84 -1.04
C ARG A 74 12.33 12.16 -1.87
N SER A 75 12.49 12.64 -3.09
CA SER A 75 11.36 12.98 -3.97
C SER A 75 10.46 11.77 -4.27
N ALA A 76 11.02 10.58 -4.49
CA ALA A 76 10.24 9.37 -4.71
C ALA A 76 9.49 8.91 -3.45
N LEU A 77 10.13 8.99 -2.28
CA LEU A 77 9.48 8.65 -1.00
C LEU A 77 8.41 9.66 -0.61
N GLU A 78 8.63 10.95 -0.84
CA GLU A 78 7.61 11.99 -0.69
C GLU A 78 6.42 11.69 -1.60
N LYS A 79 6.66 11.27 -2.85
CA LYS A 79 5.59 10.85 -3.75
C LYS A 79 4.80 9.66 -3.22
N VAL A 80 5.47 8.63 -2.70
CA VAL A 80 4.82 7.45 -2.09
C VAL A 80 4.00 7.86 -0.86
N TYR A 81 4.52 8.75 -0.01
CA TYR A 81 3.80 9.24 1.16
C TYR A 81 2.55 10.03 0.75
N ASP A 82 2.70 11.04 -0.09
CA ASP A 82 1.61 11.92 -0.49
C ASP A 82 0.48 11.17 -1.20
N PHE A 83 0.81 10.17 -2.03
CA PHE A 83 -0.17 9.43 -2.83
C PHE A 83 -0.55 8.11 -2.16
N ASN A 84 0.37 7.14 -2.14
CA ASN A 84 0.05 5.78 -1.73
C ASN A 84 -0.39 5.68 -0.26
N VAL A 85 0.00 6.62 0.60
CA VAL A 85 -0.38 6.66 2.02
C VAL A 85 -1.51 7.66 2.25
N MET A 86 -1.30 8.95 1.96
CA MET A 86 -2.22 10.00 2.40
C MET A 86 -3.55 10.02 1.64
N GLU A 87 -3.58 9.67 0.34
CA GLU A 87 -4.83 9.55 -0.43
C GLU A 87 -5.62 8.28 -0.05
N VAL A 88 -5.07 7.41 0.81
CA VAL A 88 -5.72 6.18 1.27
C VAL A 88 -6.18 6.36 2.72
N ARG A 89 -7.45 6.72 2.89
CA ARG A 89 -8.08 6.91 4.23
C ARG A 89 -7.28 7.86 5.14
N GLY A 90 -6.64 8.88 4.56
CA GLY A 90 -5.85 9.86 5.31
C GLY A 90 -4.63 9.24 5.99
N GLY A 91 -4.03 8.20 5.41
CA GLY A 91 -2.86 7.51 5.96
C GLY A 91 -3.14 6.50 7.07
N ARG A 92 -4.41 6.28 7.43
CA ARG A 92 -4.81 5.41 8.57
C ARG A 92 -4.80 3.91 8.27
N MET A 93 -4.29 3.50 7.11
CA MET A 93 -4.27 2.08 6.70
C MET A 93 -2.93 1.57 6.19
N GLY A 94 -1.92 2.43 5.99
CA GLY A 94 -0.66 2.08 5.35
C GLY A 94 -0.60 2.50 3.88
N ALA A 95 0.34 1.93 3.12
CA ALA A 95 0.58 2.29 1.73
C ALA A 95 -0.09 1.31 0.76
N VAL A 96 -1.00 1.78 -0.11
CA VAL A 96 -1.51 0.95 -1.21
C VAL A 96 -0.41 0.69 -2.23
N ASN A 97 -0.33 -0.52 -2.77
CA ASN A 97 0.78 -0.94 -3.61
C ASN A 97 0.94 -0.06 -4.86
N GLY A 98 -0.15 0.17 -5.61
CA GLY A 98 -0.13 0.97 -6.82
C GLY A 98 -1.12 2.13 -6.79
N MET A 99 -0.65 3.32 -7.14
CA MET A 99 -1.50 4.49 -7.32
C MET A 99 -1.14 5.23 -8.61
N HIS A 100 -2.13 5.63 -9.39
CA HIS A 100 -1.92 6.48 -10.55
C HIS A 100 -1.51 7.91 -10.12
N PRO A 101 -0.76 8.66 -10.96
CA PRO A 101 -0.38 10.05 -10.68
C PRO A 101 -1.55 11.02 -10.55
N SER A 102 -2.76 10.57 -10.92
CA SER A 102 -4.02 11.29 -10.70
C SER A 102 -4.59 11.14 -9.27
N GLY A 103 -3.96 10.35 -8.41
CA GLY A 103 -4.45 10.03 -7.06
C GLY A 103 -5.43 8.85 -7.00
N LYS A 104 -5.77 8.23 -8.14
CA LYS A 104 -6.63 7.05 -8.17
C LYS A 104 -5.83 5.78 -7.91
N VAL A 105 -6.35 4.87 -7.08
CA VAL A 105 -5.79 3.53 -6.90
C VAL A 105 -5.66 2.83 -8.26
N ASP A 106 -4.54 2.14 -8.46
CA ASP A 106 -4.31 1.35 -9.66
C ASP A 106 -5.13 0.05 -9.58
N GLU A 107 -6.10 -0.10 -10.48
CA GLU A 107 -7.01 -1.25 -10.53
C GLU A 107 -6.60 -2.31 -11.58
N THR A 108 -5.40 -2.21 -12.16
CA THR A 108 -4.97 -3.13 -13.23
C THR A 108 -4.78 -4.57 -12.78
N CYS A 109 -4.54 -4.82 -11.49
CA CYS A 109 -4.59 -6.16 -10.91
C CYS A 109 -5.10 -6.15 -9.47
N MET A 110 -5.28 -7.33 -8.88
CA MET A 110 -5.70 -7.44 -7.48
C MET A 110 -4.63 -6.87 -6.55
N GLN A 111 -3.35 -7.18 -6.82
CA GLN A 111 -2.24 -6.80 -5.94
C GLN A 111 -2.00 -5.29 -5.93
N SER A 112 -2.23 -4.58 -7.02
CA SER A 112 -2.04 -3.12 -7.06
C SER A 112 -2.99 -2.38 -6.12
N ARG A 113 -4.15 -2.96 -5.81
CA ARG A 113 -5.17 -2.43 -4.91
C ARG A 113 -4.97 -2.78 -3.45
N GLU A 114 -4.02 -3.68 -3.17
CA GLU A 114 -3.74 -4.15 -1.82
C GLU A 114 -2.79 -3.21 -1.09
N ILE A 115 -2.93 -3.18 0.23
CA ILE A 115 -1.90 -2.69 1.15
C ILE A 115 -1.15 -3.90 1.67
N TRP A 116 0.13 -4.03 1.32
CA TRP A 116 0.97 -5.07 1.90
C TRP A 116 1.66 -4.53 3.15
N THR A 117 1.44 -5.21 4.28
CA THR A 117 1.96 -4.78 5.58
C THR A 117 3.49 -4.69 5.58
N GLY A 118 4.16 -5.71 5.01
CA GLY A 118 5.62 -5.72 4.84
C GLY A 118 6.15 -4.63 3.92
N VAL A 119 5.44 -4.32 2.83
CA VAL A 119 5.81 -3.22 1.91
C VAL A 119 5.70 -1.88 2.61
N THR A 120 4.62 -1.68 3.38
CA THR A 120 4.41 -0.44 4.13
C THR A 120 5.53 -0.21 5.15
N TYR A 121 5.89 -1.24 5.93
CA TYR A 121 7.02 -1.14 6.86
C TYR A 121 8.37 -0.98 6.15
N GLY A 122 8.57 -1.61 4.99
CA GLY A 122 9.76 -1.41 4.16
C GLY A 122 9.89 0.03 3.65
N ALA A 123 8.79 0.61 3.16
CA ALA A 123 8.73 2.01 2.74
C ALA A 123 9.01 2.95 3.91
N ALA A 124 8.39 2.72 5.07
CA ALA A 124 8.64 3.49 6.30
C ALA A 124 10.11 3.39 6.74
N ALA A 125 10.71 2.20 6.73
CA ALA A 125 12.12 2.03 7.05
C ALA A 125 13.03 2.80 6.08
N THR A 126 12.69 2.80 4.79
CA THR A 126 13.41 3.59 3.77
C THR A 126 13.29 5.09 4.03
N MET A 127 12.11 5.57 4.41
CA MET A 127 11.90 6.96 4.85
C MET A 127 12.75 7.33 6.05
N ILE A 128 12.89 6.44 7.04
CA ILE A 128 13.79 6.66 8.20
C ILE A 128 15.25 6.84 7.72
N HIS A 129 15.73 5.97 6.83
CA HIS A 129 17.08 6.06 6.28
C HIS A 129 17.30 7.35 5.47
N ALA A 130 16.26 7.88 4.81
CA ALA A 130 16.28 9.15 4.09
C ALA A 130 16.04 10.39 5.00
N GLY A 131 15.92 10.22 6.31
CA GLY A 131 15.70 11.30 7.28
C GLY A 131 14.24 11.81 7.35
N MET A 132 13.29 11.14 6.72
CA MET A 132 11.86 11.49 6.68
C MET A 132 11.08 10.82 7.82
N LYS A 133 11.49 11.09 9.06
CA LYS A 133 10.99 10.35 10.25
C LYS A 133 9.49 10.52 10.47
N GLU A 134 8.96 11.73 10.31
CA GLU A 134 7.53 12.01 10.52
C GLU A 134 6.66 11.21 9.55
N GLN A 135 6.98 11.26 8.25
CA GLN A 135 6.32 10.50 7.21
C GLN A 135 6.45 8.98 7.45
N ALA A 136 7.62 8.53 7.89
CA ALA A 136 7.86 7.12 8.20
C ALA A 136 6.95 6.61 9.32
N PHE A 137 6.89 7.33 10.44
CA PHE A 137 6.07 6.92 11.57
C PHE A 137 4.58 7.00 11.24
N ALA A 138 4.13 8.03 10.52
CA ALA A 138 2.75 8.11 10.05
C ALA A 138 2.39 6.94 9.11
N THR A 139 3.28 6.58 8.19
CA THR A 139 3.09 5.44 7.27
C THR A 139 2.97 4.12 8.02
N ALA A 140 3.84 3.89 9.01
CA ALA A 140 3.81 2.68 9.84
C ALA A 140 2.59 2.65 10.79
N GLU A 141 2.22 3.80 11.35
CA GLU A 141 1.06 3.96 12.24
C GLU A 141 -0.24 3.55 11.55
N GLY A 142 -0.37 3.80 10.23
CA GLY A 142 -1.54 3.34 9.47
C GLY A 142 -1.80 1.83 9.59
N ILE A 143 -0.74 1.01 9.56
CA ILE A 143 -0.88 -0.44 9.77
C ILE A 143 -1.26 -0.76 11.21
N PHE A 144 -0.69 -0.03 12.18
CA PHE A 144 -1.05 -0.18 13.59
C PHE A 144 -2.53 0.13 13.81
N ILE A 145 -3.02 1.26 13.31
CA ILE A 145 -4.43 1.67 13.42
C ILE A 145 -5.33 0.60 12.80
N ALA A 146 -5.07 0.21 11.55
CA ALA A 146 -5.90 -0.77 10.85
C ALA A 146 -5.93 -2.14 11.55
N CYS A 147 -4.81 -2.60 12.11
CA CYS A 147 -4.75 -3.95 12.69
C CYS A 147 -5.10 -4.02 14.18
N TRP A 148 -4.73 -2.99 14.97
CA TRP A 148 -4.66 -3.07 16.43
C TRP A 148 -5.55 -2.08 17.17
N SER A 149 -6.00 -0.99 16.51
CA SER A 149 -6.85 -0.01 17.19
C SER A 149 -8.29 -0.52 17.37
N GLU A 150 -9.02 0.08 18.30
CA GLU A 150 -10.46 -0.21 18.51
C GLU A 150 -11.32 0.12 17.27
N GLU A 151 -10.86 1.07 16.44
CA GLU A 151 -11.49 1.45 15.17
C GLU A 151 -11.02 0.59 13.98
N GLY A 152 -10.05 -0.30 14.21
CA GLY A 152 -9.45 -1.16 13.20
C GLY A 152 -10.26 -2.42 12.90
N PHE A 153 -9.69 -3.31 12.08
CA PHE A 153 -10.33 -4.54 11.62
C PHE A 153 -10.18 -5.73 12.58
N GLY A 154 -9.54 -5.54 13.74
CA GLY A 154 -9.37 -6.57 14.76
C GLY A 154 -8.36 -7.68 14.41
N TRP A 155 -7.27 -7.34 13.70
CA TRP A 155 -6.24 -8.28 13.25
C TRP A 155 -5.00 -8.37 14.17
N ALA A 156 -5.15 -7.94 15.42
CA ALA A 156 -4.07 -7.90 16.41
C ALA A 156 -3.26 -9.20 16.53
N LEU A 157 -3.89 -10.38 16.43
CA LEU A 157 -3.19 -11.68 16.57
C LEU A 157 -3.10 -12.48 15.26
N SER A 158 -3.49 -11.87 14.14
CA SER A 158 -3.52 -12.50 12.81
C SER A 158 -3.33 -11.43 11.73
N THR A 159 -2.27 -10.62 11.87
CA THR A 159 -2.00 -9.54 10.92
C THR A 159 -1.92 -10.12 9.51
N ASN A 160 -2.84 -9.70 8.65
CA ASN A 160 -2.92 -10.20 7.29
C ASN A 160 -1.70 -9.76 6.47
N LYS A 161 -1.32 -10.56 5.48
CA LYS A 161 -0.26 -10.20 4.52
C LYS A 161 -0.65 -8.98 3.70
N SER A 162 -1.93 -8.90 3.34
CA SER A 162 -2.51 -7.82 2.56
C SER A 162 -3.86 -7.36 3.12
N MET A 163 -4.20 -6.10 2.87
CA MET A 163 -5.53 -5.54 3.07
C MET A 163 -6.06 -5.09 1.71
N LEU A 164 -7.20 -5.60 1.27
CA LEU A 164 -7.92 -5.01 0.13
C LEU A 164 -8.54 -3.69 0.57
N GLU A 165 -8.85 -2.79 -0.38
CA GLU A 165 -9.65 -1.59 -0.12
C GLU A 165 -10.73 -1.91 0.90
N ALA A 166 -10.68 -1.23 2.04
CA ALA A 166 -11.61 -1.48 3.13
C ALA A 166 -13.03 -1.40 2.56
N PRO A 167 -13.87 -2.44 2.74
CA PRO A 167 -15.30 -2.25 2.51
C PRO A 167 -15.72 -0.98 3.28
N ASN A 168 -16.71 -0.23 2.76
CA ASN A 168 -17.33 0.82 3.55
C ASN A 168 -17.91 0.15 4.81
N ILE A 169 -17.11 0.08 5.87
CA ILE A 169 -17.59 -0.22 7.19
C ILE A 169 -18.26 1.07 7.60
N ASP A 170 -19.57 1.15 7.36
CA ASP A 170 -20.42 1.90 8.25
C ASP A 170 -20.07 1.38 9.64
N ALA A 171 -19.29 2.16 10.39
CA ALA A 171 -19.05 1.89 11.78
C ALA A 171 -20.44 1.69 12.38
N MET A 172 -20.77 0.45 12.75
CA MET A 172 -21.93 0.23 13.58
C MET A 172 -21.67 1.07 14.82
N ASP A 173 -22.37 2.18 14.90
CA ASP A 173 -22.45 3.07 16.03
C ASP A 173 -22.78 2.19 17.23
N ARG A 174 -21.73 1.76 17.95
CA ARG A 174 -21.90 1.19 19.28
C ARG A 174 -22.12 2.38 20.18
N THR A 175 -23.32 2.96 20.06
CA THR A 175 -23.86 3.82 21.09
C THR A 175 -23.69 3.08 22.41
N ARG A 176 -22.96 3.72 23.31
CA ARG A 176 -23.03 3.47 24.74
C ARG A 176 -24.48 3.66 25.18
N ASP A 177 -25.29 2.61 25.11
CA ASP A 177 -26.56 2.58 25.83
C ASP A 177 -26.23 2.40 27.30
N THR A 178 -26.02 3.57 27.91
CA THR A 178 -25.96 3.75 29.34
C THR A 178 -27.33 3.33 29.89
N VAL A 179 -27.29 2.35 30.79
CA VAL A 179 -28.43 1.89 31.59
C VAL A 179 -29.16 3.10 32.16
N ASN A 180 -30.41 3.32 31.75
CA ASN A 180 -31.40 4.00 32.56
C ASN A 180 -32.76 3.31 32.38
N SER A 181 -33.30 2.96 33.53
CA SER A 181 -34.48 2.15 33.74
C SER A 181 -35.78 2.96 33.58
N LEU A 182 -36.89 2.23 33.43
CA LEU A 182 -38.29 2.59 33.70
C LEU A 182 -39.05 3.40 32.62
N ASN A 183 -39.91 2.73 31.84
CA ASN A 183 -41.33 2.61 32.19
C ASN A 183 -42.13 1.75 31.19
N ASP A 184 -43.16 1.13 31.77
CA ASP A 184 -44.17 0.23 31.25
C ASP A 184 -45.06 0.86 30.16
N GLU A 185 -45.49 0.07 29.16
CA GLU A 185 -46.90 -0.17 28.84
C GLU A 185 -47.12 -0.81 27.45
N THR A 186 -47.83 -1.94 27.53
CA THR A 186 -48.62 -2.70 26.55
C THR A 186 -48.98 -2.07 25.18
N GLY A 187 -48.77 -2.83 24.09
CA GLY A 187 -49.40 -2.53 22.79
C GLY A 187 -49.03 -3.45 21.64
N VAL A 188 -49.69 -4.61 21.53
CA VAL A 188 -49.62 -5.51 20.37
C VAL A 188 -50.24 -4.86 19.12
N LYS A 189 -49.49 -4.75 18.01
CA LYS A 189 -50.05 -4.59 16.65
C LYS A 189 -49.31 -5.43 15.62
N LYS A 190 -49.98 -6.50 15.16
CA LYS A 190 -49.65 -7.29 13.96
C LYS A 190 -49.88 -6.45 12.69
N LYS A 191 -48.94 -6.49 11.73
CA LYS A 191 -49.23 -6.21 10.31
C LYS A 191 -48.49 -7.21 9.39
N THR A 192 -49.31 -8.14 8.92
CA THR A 192 -49.35 -8.88 7.65
C THR A 192 -48.21 -8.73 6.64
N ALA A 193 -47.63 -9.87 6.28
CA ALA A 193 -46.77 -10.07 5.13
C ALA A 193 -47.57 -10.10 3.82
N ASN A 194 -47.05 -9.46 2.76
CA ASN A 194 -47.47 -9.72 1.38
C ASN A 194 -46.31 -10.36 0.62
N LYS A 195 -46.57 -11.55 0.09
CA LYS A 195 -45.68 -12.36 -0.75
C LYS A 195 -46.14 -12.16 -2.20
N ALA A 196 -45.21 -11.83 -3.10
CA ALA A 196 -45.44 -11.95 -4.54
C ALA A 196 -44.35 -12.86 -5.16
N ARG A 197 -44.82 -13.89 -5.88
CA ARG A 197 -44.12 -14.89 -6.72
C ARG A 197 -43.45 -14.20 -7.93
N CYS A 198 -42.18 -14.45 -8.28
CA CYS A 198 -41.56 -15.58 -9.01
C CYS A 198 -41.28 -15.31 -10.51
N PHE A 199 -40.02 -15.61 -10.87
CA PHE A 199 -39.42 -15.97 -12.17
C PHE A 199 -39.23 -14.93 -13.29
N GLY A 200 -37.93 -14.71 -13.60
CA GLY A 200 -37.41 -14.40 -14.92
C GLY A 200 -35.95 -14.87 -15.00
N ASN A 201 -35.71 -16.00 -15.67
CA ASN A 201 -34.37 -16.55 -15.93
C ASN A 201 -33.59 -15.63 -16.88
N ALA A 202 -32.37 -15.23 -16.53
CA ALA A 202 -31.40 -14.66 -17.46
C ALA A 202 -30.33 -15.70 -17.77
N VAL A 203 -30.37 -16.23 -19.00
CA VAL A 203 -29.32 -17.06 -19.60
C VAL A 203 -28.30 -16.09 -20.20
N PHE A 204 -27.07 -16.08 -19.69
CA PHE A 204 -25.94 -15.43 -20.36
C PHE A 204 -25.28 -16.43 -21.31
N HIS A 205 -25.36 -16.17 -22.61
CA HIS A 205 -24.49 -16.76 -23.62
C HIS A 205 -23.25 -15.86 -23.79
N CYS A 206 -22.06 -16.47 -23.68
CA CYS A 206 -20.78 -15.87 -24.03
C CYS A 206 -20.36 -16.43 -25.39
N SER A 207 -20.05 -15.55 -26.35
CA SER A 207 -19.35 -15.89 -27.59
C SER A 207 -18.34 -14.80 -27.93
N CYS A 208 -17.10 -15.26 -28.11
CA CYS A 208 -15.91 -14.63 -28.71
C CYS A 208 -15.27 -13.44 -27.98
#